data_AF-A0A699XSG5-F1
#
_entry.id   AF-A0A699XSG5-F1
#
_cell.length_a   1.000
_cell.length_b   1.000
_cell.length_c   1.000
_cell.angle_alpha   90.00
_cell.angle_beta   90.00
_cell.angle_gamma   90.00
#
_symmetry.space_group_name_H-M   'P 1'
#
loop_
_entity.id
_entity.type
_entity.pdbx_description
1 polymer ?
#
loop_
_entity_poly.entity_id
_entity_poly.type
_entity_poly.pdbx_seq_one_letter_code
_entity_poly.pdbx_strand_id
1 'polypeptide(L)' 'SVPSFKEKLKACEAQMIKSSIDEPPEVELKDLPPHIEYVFLEGDNKLPVIIAKALKDEEKSAL' A
#
# COMPACT_ATOMS: atom_id res chain seq x y z
N SER A 1 -25.25 -19.37 -19.95
CA SER A 1 -23.84 -19.76 -19.78
C SER A 1 -23.33 -19.14 -18.49
N VAL A 2 -22.77 -19.92 -17.57
CA VAL A 2 -22.23 -19.37 -16.30
C VAL A 2 -20.87 -18.74 -16.62
N PRO A 3 -20.60 -17.49 -16.18
CA PRO A 3 -19.31 -16.86 -16.46
C PRO A 3 -18.19 -17.69 -15.84
N SER A 4 -17.09 -17.87 -16.59
CA SER A 4 -15.93 -18.57 -16.08
C SER A 4 -15.35 -17.80 -14.89
N PHE A 5 -14.86 -18.53 -13.88
CA PHE A 5 -14.18 -17.92 -12.73
C PHE A 5 -13.06 -16.95 -13.15
N LYS A 6 -12.39 -17.24 -14.28
CA LYS A 6 -11.34 -16.41 -14.86
C LYS A 6 -11.86 -15.06 -15.38
N GLU A 7 -13.08 -15.02 -15.94
CA GLU A 7 -13.71 -13.78 -16.40
C GLU A 7 -14.16 -12.92 -15.22
N LYS A 8 -14.67 -13.55 -14.16
CA LYS A 8 -15.02 -12.87 -12.91
C LYS A 8 -13.79 -12.26 -12.22
N LEU A 9 -12.67 -12.98 -12.18
CA LEU A 9 -11.40 -12.48 -11.64
C LEU A 9 -10.92 -11.24 -12.39
N LYS A 10 -10.90 -11.28 -13.72
CA LYS A 10 -10.51 -10.13 -14.55
C LYS A 10 -11.42 -8.92 -14.34
N ALA A 11 -12.72 -9.15 -14.13
CA ALA A 11 -13.66 -8.08 -13.84
C ALA A 11 -13.38 -7.45 -12.46
N CYS A 12 -13.14 -8.25 -11.41
CA CYS A 12 -12.76 -7.74 -10.09
C CYS A 12 -11.43 -6.97 -10.12
N GLU A 13 -10.44 -7.49 -10.83
CA GLU A 13 -9.12 -6.86 -10.96
C GLU A 13 -9.24 -5.50 -11.69
N ALA A 14 -10.00 -5.46 -12.80
CA ALA A 14 -10.27 -4.22 -13.51
C ALA A 14 -11.03 -3.19 -12.65
N GLN A 15 -11.97 -3.65 -11.82
CA GLN A 15 -12.71 -2.79 -10.89
C GLN A 15 -11.81 -2.22 -9.79
N MET A 16 -10.93 -3.06 -9.22
CA MET A 16 -9.98 -2.68 -8.17
C MET A 16 -8.90 -1.70 -8.67
N ILE A 17 -8.43 -1.87 -9.91
CA ILE A 17 -7.51 -0.92 -10.55
C ILE A 17 -8.21 0.43 -10.76
N LYS A 18 -9.47 0.41 -11.21
CA LYS A 18 -10.25 1.62 -11.45
C LYS A 18 -10.55 2.37 -10.15
N SER A 19 -10.86 1.66 -9.06
CA SER A 19 -11.08 2.27 -7.74
C SER A 19 -9.80 2.87 -7.18
N SER A 20 -8.65 2.21 -7.34
CA SER A 20 -7.35 2.71 -6.83
C SER A 20 -6.85 3.99 -7.51
N ILE A 21 -7.40 4.32 -8.69
CA ILE A 21 -7.07 5.53 -9.47
C ILE A 21 -7.97 6.71 -9.08
N ASP A 22 -9.25 6.46 -8.79
CA ASP A 22 -10.24 7.49 -8.48
C ASP A 22 -10.25 7.85 -6.98
N GLU A 23 -10.09 6.85 -6.12
CA GLU A 23 -9.88 6.99 -4.68
C GLU A 23 -8.56 6.31 -4.29
N PRO A 24 -7.60 7.02 -3.67
CA PRO A 24 -6.45 6.35 -3.11
C PRO A 24 -6.96 5.35 -2.07
N PRO A 25 -6.50 4.08 -2.09
CA PRO A 25 -6.91 3.12 -1.08
C PRO A 25 -6.56 3.68 0.29
N GLU A 26 -7.51 3.64 1.24
CA GLU A 26 -7.23 3.96 2.63
C GLU A 26 -6.12 3.03 3.11
N VAL A 27 -4.91 3.58 3.26
CA VAL A 27 -3.77 2.81 3.70
C VAL A 27 -3.88 2.67 5.22
N GLU A 28 -4.25 1.48 5.69
CA GLU A 28 -4.21 1.16 7.11
C GLU A 28 -2.74 1.05 7.56
N LEU A 29 -2.16 2.17 7.99
CA LEU A 29 -0.81 2.19 8.54
C LEU A 29 -0.77 1.39 9.84
N LYS A 30 0.23 0.52 9.97
CA LYS A 30 0.50 -0.19 11.22
C LYS A 30 1.22 0.74 12.20
N ASP A 31 1.08 0.48 13.50
CA ASP A 31 1.89 1.18 14.49
C ASP A 31 3.37 0.88 14.29
N LEU A 32 4.16 1.94 14.15
CA LEU A 32 5.60 1.85 14.00
C LEU A 32 6.33 2.02 15.34
N PRO A 33 7.54 1.45 15.48
CA PRO A 33 8.44 1.77 16.58
C PRO A 33 8.71 3.29 16.66
N PRO A 34 8.96 3.86 17.85
CA PRO A 34 9.04 5.31 18.08
C PRO A 34 10.21 6.04 17.38
N HIS A 35 11.12 5.32 16.71
CA HIS A 35 12.23 5.90 15.93
C HIS A 35 12.04 5.76 14.42
N ILE A 36 10.87 5.26 14.00
CA ILE A 36 10.46 5.07 12.61
C ILE A 36 9.18 5.89 12.40
N GLU A 37 9.17 6.73 11.37
CA GLU A 37 8.03 7.59 11.05
C GLU A 37 7.59 7.37 9.60
N TYR A 38 6.28 7.52 9.35
CA TYR A 38 5.75 7.62 8.00
C TYR A 38 5.80 9.06 7.52
N VAL A 39 6.38 9.27 6.35
CA VAL A 39 6.41 10.56 5.64
C VAL A 39 5.86 10.34 4.25
N PHE A 40 4.82 11.06 3.87
CA PHE A 40 4.31 10.98 2.50
C PHE A 40 5.16 11.84 1.57
N LEU A 41 5.41 11.34 0.36
CA LEU A 41 6.00 12.18 -0.68
C LEU A 41 4.98 13.22 -1.13
N GLU A 42 5.43 14.47 -1.28
CA GLU A 42 4.65 15.51 -1.95
C GLU A 42 4.55 15.20 -3.45
N GLY A 43 3.32 15.19 -3.99
CA GLY A 43 3.04 14.92 -5.40
C GLY A 43 1.73 14.14 -5.60
N ASP A 44 1.36 13.91 -6.86
CA ASP A 44 0.13 13.17 -7.22
C ASP A 44 0.15 11.72 -6.72
N ASN A 45 1.35 11.16 -6.54
CA ASN A 45 1.55 9.84 -5.96
C ASN A 45 1.81 9.97 -4.44
N LYS A 46 0.73 10.04 -3.66
CA LYS A 46 0.75 10.01 -2.18
C LYS A 46 1.13 8.63 -1.63
N LEU A 47 2.33 8.14 -1.97
CA LEU A 47 2.85 6.92 -1.38
C LEU A 47 3.51 7.25 -0.03
N PRO A 48 3.16 6.55 1.07
CA PRO A 48 3.88 6.69 2.32
C PRO A 48 5.30 6.14 2.15
N VAL A 49 6.29 6.95 2.51
CA VAL A 49 7.69 6.55 2.66
C VAL A 49 7.98 6.34 4.14
N ILE A 50 8.73 5.29 4.46
CA ILE A 50 9.16 5.01 5.83
C ILE A 50 10.55 5.61 6.00
N ILE A 51 10.69 6.55 6.95
CA ILE A 51 11.99 7.15 7.30
C ILE A 51 12.34 6.70 8.71
N ALA A 52 13.52 6.11 8.87
CA ALA A 52 14.03 5.69 10.17
C ALA A 52 15.29 6.46 10.54
N LYS A 53 15.29 7.09 11.71
CA LYS A 53 16.43 7.88 12.18
C LYS A 53 17.58 6.99 12.69
N ALA A 54 17.25 5.86 13.31
CA ALA A 54 18.21 4.87 13.78
C ALA A 54 17.50 3.52 13.94
N LEU A 55 17.75 2.58 13.03
CA LEU A 55 17.19 1.22 13.10
C LEU A 55 18.10 0.30 13.91
N LYS A 56 17.52 -0.57 14.74
CA LYS A 56 18.24 -1.72 15.30
C LYS A 56 18.48 -2.76 14.22
N ASP A 57 19.44 -3.65 14.43
CA ASP A 57 19.81 -4.65 13.42
C ASP A 57 18.69 -5.66 13.14
N GLU A 58 17.84 -5.95 14.13
CA GLU A 58 16.64 -6.77 13.94
C GLU A 58 15.60 -6.08 13.04
N GLU A 59 15.41 -4.77 13.21
CA GLU A 59 14.49 -3.97 12.38
C GLU A 59 15.03 -3.79 10.96
N LYS A 60 16.34 -3.67 10.78
CA LYS A 60 16.98 -3.69 9.45
C LYS A 60 16.83 -5.01 8.73
N SER A 61 16.81 -6.13 9.46
CA SER A 61 16.67 -7.46 8.87
C SER A 61 15.24 -7.79 8.43
N ALA A 62 14.25 -7.05 8.93
CA ALA A 62 12.84 -7.27 8.63
C ALA A 62 12.30 -6.38 7.49
N LEU A 63 13.10 -5.41 7.03
CA LEU A 63 12.84 -4.53 5.88
C LEU A 63 13.42 -5.15 4.61
#